data_AF-A0A935I7C7-F1
#
_entry.id   AF-A0A935I7C7-F1
#
_cell.length_a   1.000
_cell.length_b   1.000
_cell.length_c   1.000
_cell.angle_alpha   90.00
_cell.angle_beta   90.00
_cell.angle_gamma   90.00
#
_symmetry.space_group_name_H-M   'P 1'
#
loop_
_entity.id
_entity.type
_entity.pdbx_description
1 polymer ?
#
loop_
_entity_poly.entity_id
_entity_poly.type
_entity_poly.pdbx_seq_one_letter_code
_entity_poly.pdbx_strand_id
1 'polypeptide(L)'
;MTYYHELEIIFENIFFVSDFFHGWQSVTNKTPFFLLDNEKEMNEKYEMEQGYQLFIFKTEDYTNDVVIAAKNITLNTDIVYYYERPYLKENERIADFVKKKNVL
;
A
#
# COMPACT_ATOMS: atom_id res chain seq x y z
N MET A 1 9.85 5.87 19.79
CA MET A 1 9.93 4.83 18.75
C MET A 1 10.25 5.53 17.44
N THR A 2 11.38 5.22 16.80
CA THR A 2 11.75 5.77 15.49
C THR A 2 11.28 4.79 14.42
N TYR A 3 10.14 5.08 13.79
CA TYR A 3 9.58 4.26 12.71
C TYR A 3 9.82 4.96 11.37
N TYR A 4 10.18 4.16 10.38
CA TYR A 4 10.35 4.58 8.99
C TYR A 4 10.03 3.42 8.06
N HIS A 5 9.76 3.70 6.81
CA HIS A 5 9.70 2.71 5.73
C HIS A 5 10.58 3.14 4.56
N GLU A 6 10.86 2.20 3.66
CA GLU A 6 11.72 2.40 2.48
C GLU A 6 10.99 2.08 1.16
N LEU A 7 9.72 1.67 1.25
CA LEU A 7 8.86 1.38 0.12
C LEU A 7 7.44 1.84 0.42
N GLU A 8 6.90 2.70 -0.44
CA GLU A 8 5.47 2.97 -0.55
C GLU A 8 4.93 2.40 -1.85
N ILE A 9 3.80 1.70 -1.74
CA ILE A 9 2.99 1.28 -2.88
C ILE A 9 1.74 2.16 -2.88
N ILE A 10 1.62 2.99 -3.91
CA ILE A 10 0.51 3.95 -4.06
C ILE A 10 -0.46 3.38 -5.08
N PHE A 11 -1.68 3.11 -4.65
CA PHE A 11 -2.77 2.67 -5.52
C PHE A 11 -3.57 3.88 -5.99
N GLU A 12 -3.68 4.05 -7.31
CA GLU A 12 -4.33 5.21 -7.92
C GLU A 12 -5.61 4.79 -8.64
N ASN A 13 -6.64 5.64 -8.53
CA ASN A 13 -7.99 5.37 -9.02
C ASN A 13 -8.48 4.01 -8.48
N ILE A 14 -8.76 3.98 -7.18
CA ILE A 14 -9.21 2.79 -6.47
C ILE A 14 -10.70 2.57 -6.76
N PHE A 15 -11.06 1.35 -7.17
CA PHE A 15 -12.45 0.91 -7.29
C PHE A 15 -12.99 0.35 -5.98
N PHE A 16 -12.23 -0.56 -5.33
CA PHE A 16 -12.56 -1.07 -4.00
C PHE A 16 -11.32 -1.41 -3.19
N VAL A 17 -11.49 -1.40 -1.86
CA VAL A 17 -10.53 -1.92 -0.88
C VAL A 17 -11.26 -2.79 0.13
N SER A 18 -10.74 -3.98 0.36
CA SER A 18 -11.07 -4.84 1.50
C SER A 18 -9.80 -4.99 2.33
N ASP A 19 -9.71 -4.25 3.42
CA ASP A 19 -8.52 -4.19 4.29
C ASP A 19 -8.92 -4.05 5.77
N PHE A 20 -7.95 -4.18 6.66
CA PHE A 20 -8.06 -3.98 8.10
C PHE A 20 -7.63 -2.56 8.47
N PHE A 21 -8.42 -1.89 9.32
CA PHE A 21 -8.04 -0.59 9.89
C PHE A 21 -7.05 -0.70 11.06
N HIS A 22 -6.75 -1.92 11.49
CA HIS A 22 -5.71 -2.23 12.46
C HIS A 22 -4.47 -2.73 11.73
N GLY A 23 -3.28 -2.43 12.27
CA GLY A 23 -2.02 -2.87 11.65
C GLY A 23 -2.01 -4.37 11.42
N TRP A 24 -1.58 -4.78 10.22
CA TRP A 24 -1.49 -6.17 9.79
C TRP A 24 -0.07 -6.48 9.30
N GLN A 25 0.29 -7.77 9.27
CA GLN A 25 1.57 -8.25 8.75
C GLN A 25 1.36 -9.16 7.54
N SER A 26 2.15 -8.93 6.48
CA SER A 26 2.14 -9.77 5.28
C SER A 26 2.94 -11.05 5.49
N VAL A 27 2.59 -12.12 4.77
CA VAL A 27 3.36 -13.38 4.76
C VAL A 27 4.80 -13.15 4.34
N THR A 28 5.76 -13.46 5.22
CA THR A 28 7.20 -13.23 4.98
C THR A 28 7.94 -14.46 4.44
N ASN A 29 7.35 -15.65 4.57
CA ASN A 29 7.94 -16.92 4.16
C ASN A 29 7.52 -17.40 2.75
N LYS A 30 6.67 -16.62 2.07
CA LYS A 30 6.16 -16.85 0.71
C LYS A 30 6.10 -15.51 -0.01
N THR A 31 5.84 -15.52 -1.31
CA THR A 31 5.55 -14.30 -2.06
C THR A 31 4.35 -13.58 -1.41
N PRO A 32 4.52 -12.36 -0.86
CA PRO A 32 3.46 -11.68 -0.11
C PRO A 32 2.44 -11.00 -1.02
N PHE A 33 2.86 -10.67 -2.25
CA PHE A 33 2.17 -9.80 -3.17
C PHE A 33 1.94 -10.52 -4.50
N PHE A 34 0.68 -10.55 -4.93
CA PHE A 34 0.31 -11.14 -6.21
C PHE A 34 -0.42 -10.11 -7.04
N LEU A 35 0.07 -9.93 -8.27
CA LEU A 35 -0.75 -9.40 -9.36
C LEU A 35 -1.49 -10.59 -9.96
N LEU A 36 -2.81 -10.54 -9.98
CA LEU A 36 -3.60 -11.60 -10.61
C LEU A 36 -3.80 -11.28 -12.09
N ASP A 37 -3.19 -12.10 -12.95
CA ASP A 37 -3.36 -12.01 -14.40
C ASP A 37 -4.72 -12.55 -14.88
N ASN A 38 -5.47 -13.24 -14.02
CA ASN A 38 -6.70 -13.93 -14.42
C ASN A 38 -7.93 -13.05 -14.21
N GLU A 39 -8.14 -12.13 -15.16
CA GLU A 39 -9.18 -11.10 -15.11
C GLU A 39 -10.61 -11.67 -15.04
N LYS A 40 -10.90 -12.82 -15.68
CA LYS A 40 -12.29 -13.24 -15.89
C LYS A 40 -13.02 -13.71 -14.62
N GLU A 41 -12.46 -14.68 -13.89
CA GLU A 41 -13.11 -15.22 -12.68
C GLU A 41 -13.24 -14.16 -11.57
N MET A 42 -12.27 -13.25 -11.51
CA MET A 42 -12.28 -12.18 -10.52
C MET A 42 -13.20 -11.02 -10.93
N ASN A 43 -13.29 -10.70 -12.22
CA ASN A 43 -14.30 -9.75 -12.73
C ASN A 43 -15.71 -10.24 -12.41
N GLU A 44 -15.99 -11.53 -12.57
CA GLU A 44 -17.30 -12.11 -12.22
C GLU A 44 -17.56 -12.06 -10.70
N LYS A 45 -16.53 -12.29 -9.88
CA LYS A 45 -16.66 -12.28 -8.41
C LYS A 45 -16.85 -10.89 -7.81
N TYR A 46 -16.17 -9.87 -8.35
CA TYR A 46 -16.15 -8.52 -7.80
C TYR A 46 -16.86 -7.48 -8.68
N GLU A 47 -17.51 -7.93 -9.76
CA GLU A 47 -18.19 -7.08 -10.76
C GLU A 47 -17.32 -5.91 -11.24
N MET A 48 -16.03 -6.18 -11.44
CA MET A 48 -15.06 -5.11 -11.70
C MET A 48 -15.27 -4.46 -13.06
N GLU A 49 -15.16 -3.14 -13.08
CA GLU A 49 -15.12 -2.37 -14.32
C GLU A 49 -13.85 -2.66 -15.11
N GLN A 50 -13.96 -2.59 -16.45
CA GLN A 50 -12.80 -2.76 -17.33
C GLN A 50 -11.73 -1.69 -17.04
N GLY A 51 -10.47 -2.13 -16.95
CA GLY A 51 -9.32 -1.26 -16.73
C GLY A 51 -8.88 -1.12 -15.27
N TYR A 52 -9.46 -1.89 -14.35
CA TYR A 52 -8.95 -2.06 -12.99
C TYR A 52 -8.24 -3.42 -12.84
N GLN A 53 -7.21 -3.45 -12.00
CA GLN A 53 -6.43 -4.63 -11.66
C GLN A 53 -6.58 -4.95 -10.17
N LEU A 54 -6.51 -6.24 -9.85
CA LEU A 54 -6.56 -6.73 -8.47
C LEU A 54 -5.18 -7.02 -7.91
N PHE A 55 -4.98 -6.49 -6.72
CA PHE A 55 -3.79 -6.65 -5.93
C PHE A 55 -4.17 -7.33 -4.62
N ILE A 56 -3.48 -8.42 -4.30
CA ILE A 56 -3.74 -9.19 -3.08
C ILE A 56 -2.48 -9.28 -2.23
N PHE A 57 -2.60 -8.86 -0.97
CA PHE A 57 -1.60 -9.13 0.05
C PHE A 57 -2.08 -10.25 0.98
N LYS A 58 -1.28 -11.31 1.06
CA LYS A 58 -1.54 -12.40 1.99
C LYS A 58 -1.18 -11.97 3.41
N THR A 59 -2.13 -12.08 4.33
CA THR A 59 -1.92 -11.74 5.74
C THR A 59 -1.48 -12.96 6.54
N GLU A 60 -0.59 -12.77 7.52
CA GLU A 60 -0.24 -13.82 8.49
C GLU A 60 -1.25 -13.90 9.64
N ASP A 61 -1.67 -12.74 10.14
CA ASP A 61 -2.45 -12.64 11.39
C ASP A 61 -3.96 -12.83 11.21
N TYR A 62 -4.43 -12.90 9.96
CA TYR A 62 -5.85 -12.86 9.62
C TYR A 62 -6.25 -13.97 8.64
N THR A 63 -7.51 -14.42 8.75
CA THR A 63 -8.09 -15.40 7.83
C THR A 63 -8.43 -14.82 6.47
N ASN A 64 -8.52 -13.49 6.36
CA ASN A 64 -8.87 -12.80 5.13
C ASN A 64 -7.66 -12.02 4.60
N ASP A 65 -7.44 -12.07 3.29
CA ASP A 65 -6.39 -11.30 2.63
C ASP A 65 -6.80 -9.82 2.49
N VAL A 66 -5.80 -8.95 2.32
CA VAL A 66 -6.03 -7.58 1.87
C VAL A 66 -6.19 -7.59 0.36
N VAL A 67 -7.29 -7.01 -0.14
CA VAL A 67 -7.62 -6.99 -1.56
C VAL A 67 -7.89 -5.56 -2.00
N ILE A 68 -7.20 -5.13 -3.06
CA ILE A 68 -7.30 -3.78 -3.61
C ILE A 68 -7.54 -3.88 -5.10
N ALA A 69 -8.58 -3.20 -5.60
CA ALA A 69 -8.78 -3.00 -7.03
C ALA A 69 -8.41 -1.56 -7.41
N ALA A 70 -7.42 -1.37 -8.28
CA ALA A 70 -6.95 -0.06 -8.70
C ALA A 70 -6.58 -0.05 -10.18
N LYS A 71 -6.63 1.11 -10.84
CA LYS A 71 -6.21 1.21 -12.25
C LYS A 71 -4.70 1.20 -12.41
N ASN A 72 -4.00 1.89 -11.52
CA ASN A 72 -2.54 2.03 -11.59
C ASN A 72 -1.92 1.82 -10.21
N ILE A 73 -0.64 1.45 -10.23
CA ILE A 73 0.23 1.48 -9.06
C ILE A 73 1.46 2.32 -9.35
N THR A 74 1.87 3.09 -8.36
CA THR A 74 3.13 3.85 -8.36
C THR A 74 3.96 3.40 -7.18
N LEU A 75 5.26 3.23 -7.39
CA LEU A 75 6.21 2.86 -6.34
C LEU A 75 7.06 4.06 -5.97
N ASN A 76 7.23 4.31 -4.68
CA ASN A 76 8.22 5.23 -4.16
C ASN A 76 9.19 4.48 -3.25
N THR A 77 10.49 4.61 -3.50
CA THR A 77 11.58 3.97 -2.74
C THR A 77 12.37 4.95 -1.87
N ASP A 78 11.85 6.17 -1.68
CA ASP A 78 12.39 7.11 -0.69
C ASP A 78 12.27 6.53 0.72
N ILE A 79 13.22 6.86 1.59
CA ILE A 79 13.10 6.57 3.01
C ILE A 79 12.20 7.62 3.66
N VAL A 80 11.10 7.18 4.27
CA VAL A 80 10.11 8.07 4.87
C VAL A 80 10.11 7.92 6.38
N TYR A 81 10.43 9.02 7.07
CA TYR A 81 10.46 9.09 8.52
C TYR A 81 9.13 9.53 9.10
N TYR A 82 8.68 8.84 10.15
CA TYR A 82 7.45 9.14 10.90
C TYR A 82 7.73 9.99 12.15
N TYR A 83 8.83 10.73 12.12
CA TYR A 83 9.27 11.62 13.19
C TYR A 83 10.06 12.79 12.60
N GLU A 84 10.17 13.88 13.34
CA GLU A 84 10.94 15.05 12.91
C GLU A 84 12.43 14.70 12.83
N ARG A 85 13.05 15.03 11.69
CA ARG A 85 14.47 14.85 11.46
C ARG A 85 15.08 16.15 10.90
N PRO A 86 16.10 16.73 11.54
CA PRO A 86 16.62 18.05 11.15
C PRO A 86 17.40 18.05 9.84
N TYR A 87 17.97 16.90 9.45
CA TYR A 87 18.77 16.76 8.24
C TYR A 87 18.31 15.52 7.46
N LEU A 88 17.89 15.73 6.23
CA LEU A 88 17.50 14.68 5.28
C LEU A 88 18.57 14.59 4.19
N LYS A 89 18.90 13.36 3.80
CA LYS A 89 19.73 13.08 2.61
C LYS A 89 18.87 13.10 1.33
N GLU A 90 19.54 12.96 0.20
CA GLU A 90 18.88 12.64 -1.07
C GLU A 90 18.07 11.34 -0.92
N ASN A 91 16.82 11.34 -1.40
CA ASN A 91 15.83 10.26 -1.25
C ASN A 91 15.36 9.99 0.20
N GLU A 92 15.52 10.95 1.12
CA GLU A 92 14.91 10.90 2.45
C GLU A 92 13.82 11.98 2.58
N ARG A 93 12.67 11.63 3.16
CA ARG A 93 11.58 12.58 3.46
C ARG A 93 10.91 12.31 4.80
N ILE A 94 10.12 13.28 5.25
CA ILE A 94 9.25 13.14 6.43
C ILE A 94 7.83 12.92 5.92
N ALA A 95 7.07 12.02 6.57
CA ALA A 95 5.67 11.79 6.24
C ALA A 95 4.85 13.08 6.33
N ASP A 96 3.92 13.30 5.39
CA ASP A 96 3.25 14.60 5.25
C ASP A 96 2.42 15.00 6.47
N PHE A 97 1.85 14.04 7.20
CA PHE A 97 1.11 14.29 8.42
C PHE A 97 2.02 14.57 9.64
N VAL A 98 3.31 14.26 9.55
CA VAL A 98 4.33 14.57 10.57
C VAL A 98 4.94 15.94 10.31
N LYS A 99 5.03 16.38 9.05
CA LYS A 99 5.42 17.75 8.73
C LYS A 99 4.49 18.69 9.50
N LYS A 100 5.04 19.41 10.49
CA LYS A 100 4.31 20.49 11.17
C LYS A 100 3.71 21.37 10.09
N LYS A 101 2.39 21.54 10.10
CA LYS A 101 1.75 22.61 9.32
C LYS A 101 2.40 23.90 9.82
N ASN A 102 3.36 24.43 9.08
CA ASN A 102 3.69 25.83 9.16
C ASN A 102 2.45 26.55 8.64
N VAL A 103 1.52 26.79 9.56
CA VAL A 103 0.43 27.74 9.36
C VAL A 103 1.13 29.08 9.18
N LEU A 104 1.25 29.52 7.92
CA LEU A 104 1.45 30.92 7.59
C LEU A 104 0.15 31.68 7.89
#